data_AF-A0A2V7JDD9-F1
#
_entry.id   AF-A0A2V7JDD9-F1
#
_cell.length_a   1.000
_cell.length_b   1.000
_cell.length_c   1.000
_cell.angle_alpha   90.00
_cell.angle_beta   90.00
_cell.angle_gamma   90.00
#
_symmetry.space_group_name_H-M   'P 1'
#
loop_
_entity.id
_entity.type
_entity.pdbx_description
1 polymer ?
#
loop_
_entity_poly.entity_id
_entity_poly.type
_entity_poly.pdbx_seq_one_letter_code
_entity_poly.pdbx_strand_id
1 'polypeptide(L)'
;MRKLILASLTISAAISLQAQSRSGGGGSLQQRVTRLIDQPPFDRATWNIYVQDDRGRVLFNRNGDRFSVPASNTKLIVAAAATVLLPPDYRVRTGLYANGAVTNGVLQGDLILYGRGDPTWSERCYTVDTLAPGGCDSTWTAVDAIAESLRARGLR
;
A
#
# COMPACT_ATOMS: atom_id res chain seq x y z
N MET A 1 15.83 76.94 46.89
CA MET A 1 14.73 76.15 46.30
C MET A 1 15.20 75.59 44.97
N ARG A 2 15.06 74.27 44.78
CA ARG A 2 15.20 73.45 43.54
C ARG A 2 16.55 73.48 42.78
N LYS A 3 17.34 72.42 43.04
CA LYS A 3 18.44 71.91 42.22
C LYS A 3 17.87 71.28 40.94
N LEU A 4 18.43 71.58 39.77
CA LEU A 4 18.20 70.85 38.53
C LEU A 4 19.48 70.10 38.16
N ILE A 5 19.45 68.79 38.31
CA ILE A 5 20.51 67.87 37.87
C ILE A 5 20.14 67.43 36.45
N LEU A 6 20.97 67.80 35.46
CA LEU A 6 20.92 67.20 34.13
C LEU A 6 21.54 65.80 34.23
N ALA A 7 20.70 64.76 34.17
CA ALA A 7 21.13 63.39 33.92
C ALA A 7 20.82 63.06 32.46
N SER A 8 21.86 63.03 31.63
CA SER A 8 21.83 62.52 30.27
C SER A 8 21.62 61.01 30.29
N LEU A 9 20.41 60.55 29.95
CA LEU A 9 20.08 59.14 29.82
C LEU A 9 20.20 58.73 28.34
N THR A 10 21.29 58.04 28.01
CA THR A 10 21.46 57.37 26.72
C THR A 10 20.49 56.19 26.62
N ILE A 11 19.43 56.32 25.83
CA ILE A 11 18.54 55.21 25.49
C ILE A 11 19.20 54.41 24.36
N SER A 12 19.93 53.36 24.72
CA SER A 12 20.30 52.31 23.77
C SER A 12 19.03 51.52 23.43
N ALA A 13 18.43 51.80 22.28
CA ALA A 13 17.38 50.98 21.71
C ALA A 13 18.02 49.69 21.18
N ALA A 14 18.02 48.64 22.01
CA ALA A 14 18.21 47.28 21.51
C ALA A 14 16.97 46.91 20.69
N ILE A 15 17.05 47.08 19.37
CA ILE A 15 16.08 46.53 18.44
C ILE A 15 16.25 45.02 18.48
N SER A 16 15.51 44.36 19.36
CA SER A 16 15.29 42.92 19.26
C SER A 16 14.50 42.67 17.99
N LEU A 17 15.19 42.29 16.92
CA LEU A 17 14.59 41.70 15.73
C LEU A 17 13.94 40.38 16.19
N GLN A 18 12.69 40.42 16.63
CA GLN A 18 11.88 39.23 16.69
C GLN A 18 11.64 38.81 15.24
N ALA A 19 12.46 37.87 14.77
CA ALA A 19 12.14 37.05 13.64
C ALA A 19 10.83 36.32 13.99
N GLN A 20 9.71 36.91 13.59
CA GLN A 20 8.43 36.22 13.58
C GLN A 20 8.59 35.07 12.61
N SER A 21 8.83 33.88 13.15
CA SER A 21 8.64 32.63 12.43
C SER A 21 7.20 32.65 11.92
N ARG A 22 7.01 32.93 10.63
CA ARG A 22 5.74 32.79 9.95
C ARG A 22 5.36 31.32 10.04
N SER A 23 4.59 30.95 11.07
CA SER A 23 3.92 29.66 11.13
C SER A 23 2.95 29.62 9.95
N GLY A 24 3.33 28.95 8.86
CA GLY A 24 2.48 28.81 7.69
C GLY A 24 1.11 28.24 8.08
N GLY A 25 0.05 28.99 7.81
CA GLY A 25 -1.32 28.46 7.69
C GLY A 25 -2.00 27.93 8.97
N GLY A 26 -2.08 28.74 10.03
CA GLY A 26 -3.19 28.84 11.00
C GLY A 26 -3.85 27.58 11.58
N GLY A 27 -3.29 27.08 12.70
CA GLY A 27 -3.93 26.15 13.65
C GLY A 27 -3.19 24.82 13.86
N SER A 28 -3.49 24.11 14.96
CA SER A 28 -3.00 22.75 15.23
C SER A 28 -3.46 21.75 14.15
N LEU A 29 -2.82 20.58 14.04
CA LEU A 29 -3.25 19.53 13.09
C LEU A 29 -4.73 19.20 13.28
N GLN A 30 -5.18 19.11 14.54
CA GLN A 30 -6.59 18.97 14.91
C GLN A 30 -7.46 20.01 14.24
N GLN A 31 -7.15 21.30 14.42
CA GLN A 31 -7.94 22.39 13.86
C GLN A 31 -7.95 22.38 12.33
N ARG A 32 -6.80 22.07 11.70
CA ARG A 32 -6.67 22.03 10.24
C ARG A 32 -7.49 20.89 9.62
N VAL A 33 -7.39 19.67 10.17
CA VAL A 33 -8.14 18.51 9.67
C VAL A 33 -9.63 18.69 9.94
N THR A 34 -10.04 19.09 11.15
CA THR A 34 -11.44 19.36 11.50
C THR A 34 -12.09 20.35 10.54
N ARG A 35 -11.43 21.48 10.23
CA ARG A 35 -11.95 22.47 9.28
C ARG A 35 -12.21 21.88 7.88
N LEU A 36 -11.35 20.96 7.43
CA LEU A 36 -11.47 20.36 6.10
C LEU A 36 -12.61 19.34 5.99
N ILE A 37 -12.87 18.59 7.06
CA ILE A 37 -13.87 17.51 7.05
C ILE A 37 -15.25 17.94 7.54
N ASP A 38 -15.34 19.09 8.22
CA ASP A 38 -16.61 19.69 8.67
C ASP A 38 -17.15 20.77 7.72
N GLN A 39 -16.47 21.07 6.62
CA GLN A 39 -16.98 21.99 5.61
C GLN A 39 -17.89 21.26 4.61
N PRO A 40 -18.93 21.92 4.06
CA PRO A 40 -19.70 21.36 2.95
C PRO A 40 -18.81 21.05 1.72
N PRO A 41 -19.06 19.94 1.00
CA PRO A 41 -20.13 18.94 1.21
C PRO A 41 -19.72 17.77 2.13
N PHE A 42 -18.56 17.84 2.78
CA PHE A 42 -17.98 16.75 3.59
C PHE A 42 -18.62 16.61 4.97
N ASP A 43 -19.33 17.64 5.42
CA ASP A 43 -20.09 17.70 6.68
C ASP A 43 -21.25 16.69 6.76
N ARG A 44 -21.63 16.10 5.61
CA ARG A 44 -22.64 15.03 5.54
C ARG A 44 -22.07 13.61 5.66
N ALA A 45 -20.75 13.45 5.61
CA ALA A 45 -20.09 12.15 5.69
C ALA A 45 -19.71 11.81 7.13
N THR A 46 -19.76 10.51 7.47
CA THR A 46 -19.15 10.03 8.71
C THR A 46 -17.66 9.81 8.47
N TRP A 47 -16.84 10.61 9.14
CA TRP A 47 -15.39 10.49 9.09
C TRP A 47 -14.87 9.71 10.31
N ASN A 48 -14.13 8.63 10.05
CA ASN A 48 -13.38 7.90 11.07
C ASN A 48 -11.90 8.00 10.71
N ILE A 49 -11.14 8.77 11.48
CA ILE A 49 -9.76 9.13 11.18
C ILE A 49 -8.96 9.01 12.47
N TYR A 50 -7.89 8.22 12.42
CA TYR A 50 -6.93 8.05 13.49
C TYR A 50 -5.53 8.29 12.94
N VAL A 51 -4.77 9.19 13.57
CA VAL A 51 -3.41 9.53 13.17
C VAL A 51 -2.51 9.45 14.40
N GLN A 52 -1.44 8.67 14.30
CA GLN A 52 -0.39 8.55 15.30
C GLN A 52 0.99 8.76 14.68
N ASP A 53 1.97 9.18 15.48
CA ASP A 53 3.38 9.10 15.07
C ASP A 53 3.99 7.71 15.33
N ASP A 54 5.26 7.56 14.97
CA ASP A 54 6.06 6.35 15.11
C ASP A 54 6.30 5.95 16.58
N ARG A 55 6.14 6.89 17.53
CA ARG A 55 6.21 6.64 18.98
C ARG A 55 4.84 6.33 19.58
N GLY A 56 3.79 6.25 18.78
CA GLY A 56 2.43 5.95 19.22
C GLY A 56 1.69 7.15 19.84
N ARG A 57 2.23 8.36 19.74
CA ARG A 57 1.51 9.56 20.19
C ARG A 57 0.41 9.88 19.18
N VAL A 58 -0.83 9.97 19.68
CA VAL A 58 -2.00 10.35 18.88
C VAL A 58 -1.90 11.82 18.49
N LEU A 59 -1.93 12.09 17.19
CA LEU A 59 -1.85 13.44 16.62
C LEU A 59 -3.23 13.97 16.21
N PHE A 60 -4.16 13.07 15.87
CA PHE A 60 -5.56 13.35 15.53
C PHE A 60 -6.41 12.11 15.80
N ASN A 61 -7.58 12.30 16.40
CA ASN A 61 -8.56 11.22 16.54
C ASN A 61 -9.97 11.76 16.35
N ARG A 62 -10.68 11.20 15.37
CA ARG A 62 -12.12 11.33 15.19
C ARG A 62 -12.70 9.95 14.96
N ASN A 63 -13.52 9.46 15.89
CA ASN A 63 -14.18 8.16 15.78
C ASN A 63 -13.20 6.99 15.49
N GLY A 64 -11.93 7.08 15.92
CA GLY A 64 -10.90 6.09 15.59
C GLY A 64 -11.16 4.70 16.20
N ASP A 65 -12.03 4.62 17.19
CA ASP A 65 -12.49 3.42 17.88
C ASP A 65 -13.83 2.87 17.35
N ARG A 66 -14.44 3.54 16.35
CA ARG A 66 -15.72 3.09 15.78
C ARG A 66 -15.53 2.16 14.59
N PHE A 67 -16.28 1.06 14.60
CA PHE A 67 -16.35 0.16 13.46
C PHE A 67 -16.88 0.87 12.20
N SER A 68 -16.36 0.46 11.05
CA SER A 68 -16.75 0.95 9.72
C SER A 68 -16.50 -0.10 8.67
N VAL A 69 -17.13 0.04 7.50
CA VAL A 69 -16.83 -0.77 6.33
C VAL A 69 -15.52 -0.26 5.72
N PRO A 70 -14.41 -0.99 5.80
CA PRO A 70 -13.09 -0.50 5.37
C PRO A 70 -12.90 -0.53 3.84
N ALA A 71 -13.85 -1.11 3.10
CA ALA A 71 -13.72 -1.38 1.67
C ALA A 71 -12.38 -2.10 1.36
N SER A 72 -11.63 -1.62 0.36
CA SER A 72 -10.34 -2.22 0.01
C SER A 72 -9.25 -2.06 1.08
N ASN A 73 -9.45 -1.27 2.14
CA ASN A 73 -8.50 -1.25 3.26
C ASN A 73 -8.46 -2.59 4.02
N THR A 74 -9.47 -3.46 3.87
CA THR A 74 -9.41 -4.87 4.31
C THR A 74 -8.14 -5.58 3.82
N LYS A 75 -7.64 -5.21 2.62
CA LYS A 75 -6.44 -5.81 2.02
C LYS A 75 -5.21 -5.64 2.91
N LEU A 76 -5.12 -4.59 3.73
CA LEU A 76 -4.00 -4.40 4.66
C LEU A 76 -3.92 -5.53 5.69
N ILE A 77 -5.07 -5.89 6.28
CA ILE A 77 -5.15 -6.97 7.27
C ILE A 77 -4.88 -8.32 6.62
N VAL A 78 -5.48 -8.58 5.45
CA VAL A 78 -5.28 -9.83 4.71
C VAL A 78 -3.83 -9.99 4.28
N ALA A 79 -3.18 -8.92 3.81
CA ALA A 79 -1.78 -8.92 3.43
C ALA A 79 -0.86 -9.17 4.63
N ALA A 80 -1.10 -8.50 5.76
CA ALA A 80 -0.34 -8.73 6.99
C ALA A 80 -0.50 -10.16 7.52
N ALA A 81 -1.72 -10.72 7.48
CA ALA A 81 -1.93 -12.12 7.82
C ALA A 81 -1.18 -13.06 6.86
N ALA A 82 -1.20 -12.76 5.56
CA ALA A 82 -0.49 -13.54 4.55
C ALA A 82 1.03 -13.52 4.77
N THR A 83 1.65 -12.39 5.14
CA THR A 83 3.10 -12.34 5.40
C THR A 83 3.53 -13.09 6.66
N VAL A 84 2.62 -13.27 7.63
CA VAL A 84 2.87 -14.10 8.83
C VAL A 84 2.70 -15.58 8.52
N LEU A 85 1.67 -15.94 7.73
CA LEU A 85 1.31 -17.34 7.45
C LEU A 85 2.09 -17.95 6.27
N LEU A 86 2.48 -17.14 5.30
CA LEU A 86 3.21 -17.57 4.11
C LEU A 86 4.64 -17.01 4.18
N PRO A 87 5.67 -17.87 4.09
CA PRO A 87 7.05 -17.38 4.08
C PRO A 87 7.30 -16.49 2.85
N PRO A 88 8.30 -15.57 2.90
CA PRO A 88 8.55 -14.62 1.81
C PRO A 88 8.81 -15.25 0.43
N ASP A 89 9.29 -16.49 0.41
CA ASP A 89 9.58 -17.29 -0.77
C ASP A 89 8.45 -18.27 -1.13
N TYR A 90 7.28 -18.19 -0.47
CA TYR A 90 6.14 -19.04 -0.80
C TYR A 90 5.79 -18.96 -2.29
N ARG A 91 5.51 -20.12 -2.89
CA ARG A 91 5.07 -20.26 -4.27
C ARG A 91 3.85 -21.16 -4.30
N VAL A 92 2.78 -20.69 -4.94
CA VAL A 92 1.63 -21.55 -5.20
C VAL A 92 2.04 -22.58 -6.25
N ARG A 93 1.79 -23.87 -5.96
CA ARG A 93 2.15 -24.96 -6.86
C ARG A 93 0.94 -25.44 -7.64
N THR A 94 0.94 -25.26 -8.95
CA THR A 94 0.05 -26.00 -9.85
C THR A 94 0.74 -27.30 -10.29
N GLY A 95 0.06 -28.43 -10.13
CA GLY A 95 0.62 -29.75 -10.43
C GLY A 95 -0.07 -30.42 -11.62
N LEU A 96 0.64 -31.33 -12.26
CA LEU A 96 0.09 -32.28 -13.23
C LEU A 96 0.18 -33.70 -12.67
N TYR A 97 -0.91 -34.43 -12.78
CA TYR A 97 -1.03 -35.81 -12.34
C TYR A 97 -1.51 -36.68 -13.49
N ALA A 98 -1.16 -37.96 -13.46
CA ALA A 98 -1.62 -38.94 -14.43
C ALA A 98 -2.14 -40.17 -13.69
N ASN A 99 -3.22 -40.79 -14.19
CA ASN A 99 -3.81 -42.00 -13.63
C ASN A 99 -3.63 -43.22 -14.56
N GLY A 100 -2.50 -43.27 -15.30
CA GLY A 100 -2.22 -44.32 -16.28
C GLY A 100 -0.73 -44.45 -16.59
N ALA A 101 -0.37 -45.51 -17.29
CA ALA A 101 1.00 -45.72 -17.76
C ALA A 101 1.26 -44.94 -19.05
N VAL A 102 2.51 -44.51 -19.26
CA VAL A 102 2.95 -43.95 -20.54
C VAL A 102 3.58 -45.06 -21.37
N THR A 103 2.98 -45.38 -22.51
CA THR A 103 3.46 -46.41 -23.44
C THR A 103 3.76 -45.77 -24.79
N ASN A 104 5.01 -45.86 -25.25
CA ASN A 104 5.47 -45.24 -26.50
C ASN A 104 5.10 -43.76 -26.60
N GLY A 105 5.24 -43.04 -25.48
CA GLY A 105 4.92 -41.62 -25.34
C GLY A 105 3.44 -41.26 -25.26
N VAL A 106 2.54 -42.25 -25.28
CA VAL A 106 1.09 -42.02 -25.11
C VAL A 106 0.67 -42.40 -23.69
N LEU A 107 0.09 -41.46 -22.97
CA LEU A 107 -0.54 -41.72 -21.69
C LEU A 107 -1.81 -42.57 -21.89
N GLN A 108 -1.88 -43.71 -21.22
CA GLN A 108 -3.04 -44.60 -21.19
C GLN A 108 -3.93 -44.25 -19.99
N GLY A 109 -4.53 -43.07 -20.03
CA GLY A 109 -5.36 -42.53 -18.95
C GLY A 109 -5.54 -41.02 -19.08
N ASP A 110 -6.01 -40.41 -18.00
CA ASP A 110 -6.24 -38.98 -17.88
C ASP A 110 -4.97 -38.25 -17.43
N LEU A 111 -4.75 -37.08 -18.02
CA LEU A 111 -3.85 -36.07 -17.51
C LEU A 111 -4.65 -35.03 -16.75
N ILE A 112 -4.32 -34.81 -15.49
CA ILE A 112 -5.09 -33.98 -14.55
C ILE A 112 -4.26 -32.76 -14.18
N LEU A 113 -4.77 -31.57 -14.53
CA LEU A 113 -4.24 -30.29 -14.06
C LEU A 113 -4.87 -29.93 -12.71
N TYR A 114 -4.03 -29.74 -11.68
CA TYR A 114 -4.47 -29.45 -10.33
C TYR A 114 -3.97 -28.07 -9.86
N GLY A 115 -4.84 -27.07 -9.98
CA GLY A 115 -4.59 -25.71 -9.51
C GLY A 115 -4.76 -25.59 -8.00
N ARG A 116 -3.82 -24.89 -7.35
CA ARG A 116 -3.87 -24.59 -5.90
C ARG A 116 -4.12 -23.11 -5.61
N GLY A 117 -4.77 -22.42 -6.55
CA GLY A 117 -5.09 -20.99 -6.44
C GLY A 117 -3.93 -20.07 -6.76
N ASP A 118 -3.09 -20.41 -7.75
CA ASP A 118 -2.04 -19.50 -8.22
C ASP A 118 -2.72 -18.26 -8.85
N PRO A 119 -2.64 -17.08 -8.22
CA PRO A 119 -3.32 -15.89 -8.72
C PRO A 119 -2.60 -15.28 -9.92
N THR A 120 -1.58 -15.95 -10.45
CA THR A 120 -0.67 -15.43 -11.46
C THR A 120 -0.71 -16.21 -12.78
N TRP A 121 -1.64 -17.15 -12.91
CA TRP A 121 -1.94 -17.84 -14.17
C TRP A 121 -2.75 -16.93 -15.11
N SER A 122 -2.10 -15.92 -15.66
CA SER A 122 -2.68 -15.00 -16.64
C SER A 122 -1.59 -14.40 -17.51
N GLU A 123 -1.99 -13.67 -18.56
CA GLU A 123 -1.10 -12.73 -19.21
C GLU A 123 -0.51 -11.77 -18.18
N ARG A 124 0.78 -11.50 -18.31
CA ARG A 124 1.53 -10.61 -17.42
C ARG A 124 2.23 -9.55 -18.22
N CYS A 125 1.92 -8.30 -17.91
CA CYS A 125 2.56 -7.14 -18.51
C CYS A 125 3.60 -6.56 -17.56
N TYR A 126 4.80 -6.31 -18.08
CA TYR A 126 5.93 -5.77 -17.35
C TYR A 126 6.20 -4.31 -17.69
N THR A 127 5.41 -3.74 -18.61
CA THR A 127 5.51 -2.36 -19.10
C THR A 127 4.17 -1.62 -18.99
N VAL A 128 4.25 -0.29 -18.95
CA VAL A 128 3.05 0.58 -18.96
C VAL A 128 2.36 0.60 -20.33
N ASP A 129 3.13 0.45 -21.41
CA ASP A 129 2.61 0.21 -22.74
C ASP A 129 2.47 -1.30 -22.94
N THR A 130 1.25 -1.81 -22.74
CA THR A 130 0.92 -3.24 -22.85
C THR A 130 0.80 -3.71 -24.30
N LEU A 131 0.89 -2.80 -25.28
CA LEU A 131 0.84 -3.14 -26.71
C LEU A 131 2.24 -3.21 -27.33
N ALA A 132 3.27 -2.74 -26.61
CA ALA A 132 4.65 -2.85 -27.05
C ALA A 132 5.07 -4.32 -27.22
N PRO A 133 5.78 -4.69 -28.29
CA PRO A 133 6.35 -6.03 -28.44
C PRO A 133 7.21 -6.41 -27.23
N GLY A 134 6.90 -7.54 -26.59
CA GLY A 134 7.58 -8.00 -25.37
C GLY A 134 7.16 -7.27 -24.09
N GLY A 135 6.17 -6.37 -24.15
CA GLY A 135 5.61 -5.68 -22.99
C GLY A 135 4.77 -6.59 -22.10
N CYS A 136 4.19 -7.64 -22.68
CA CYS A 136 3.45 -8.68 -21.99
C CYS A 136 3.90 -10.08 -22.44
N ASP A 137 3.82 -11.03 -21.51
CA ASP A 137 3.85 -12.46 -21.84
C ASP A 137 2.68 -12.84 -22.75
N SER A 138 2.75 -14.01 -23.39
CA SER A 138 1.56 -14.59 -24.01
C SER A 138 0.61 -15.08 -22.93
N THR A 139 -0.71 -15.01 -23.19
CA THR A 139 -1.71 -15.68 -22.36
C THR A 139 -1.45 -17.20 -22.25
N TRP A 140 -0.69 -17.77 -23.19
CA TRP A 140 -0.35 -19.20 -23.27
C TRP A 140 0.98 -19.56 -22.62
N THR A 141 1.80 -18.60 -22.17
CA THR A 141 3.16 -18.87 -21.68
C THR A 141 3.21 -19.98 -20.61
N ALA A 142 2.29 -19.96 -19.63
CA ALA A 142 2.22 -21.00 -18.60
C ALA A 142 1.81 -22.37 -19.15
N VAL A 143 0.90 -22.40 -20.14
CA VAL A 143 0.42 -23.62 -20.78
C VAL A 143 1.51 -24.23 -21.67
N ASP A 144 2.24 -23.40 -22.41
CA ASP A 144 3.35 -23.81 -23.25
C ASP A 144 4.49 -24.42 -22.42
N ALA A 145 4.86 -23.76 -21.31
CA ALA A 145 5.84 -24.29 -20.38
C ALA A 145 5.42 -25.65 -19.79
N ILE A 146 4.12 -25.84 -19.53
CA ILE A 146 3.57 -27.11 -19.10
C ILE A 146 3.68 -28.17 -20.21
N ALA A 147 3.26 -27.85 -21.44
CA ALA A 147 3.34 -28.76 -22.57
C ALA A 147 4.79 -29.18 -22.86
N GLU A 148 5.73 -28.24 -22.77
CA GLU A 148 7.16 -28.52 -22.89
C GLU A 148 7.65 -29.45 -21.77
N SER A 149 7.20 -29.25 -20.53
CA SER A 149 7.54 -30.13 -19.40
C SER A 149 7.03 -31.57 -19.58
N LEU A 150 5.89 -31.75 -20.27
CA LEU A 150 5.35 -33.07 -20.62
C LEU A 150 6.15 -33.73 -21.74
N ARG A 151 6.48 -32.97 -22.79
CA ARG A 151 7.35 -33.44 -23.88
C ARG A 151 8.72 -33.86 -23.38
N ALA A 152 9.32 -33.09 -22.47
CA ALA A 152 10.59 -33.43 -21.83
C ALA A 152 10.52 -34.74 -21.00
N ARG A 153 9.32 -35.15 -20.58
CA ARG A 153 9.07 -36.43 -19.89
C ARG A 153 8.67 -37.57 -20.84
N GLY A 154 8.76 -37.34 -22.16
CA GLY A 154 8.50 -38.34 -23.17
C GLY A 154 7.04 -38.50 -23.59
N LEU A 155 6.14 -37.60 -23.15
CA LEU A 155 4.76 -37.57 -23.66
C LEU A 155 4.72 -36.85 -25.01
N ARG A 156 3.95 -37.38 -25.97
CA ARG A 156 3.80 -36.83 -27.33
C ARG A 156 2.39 -36.31 -27.61
#